data_AF-A0A7S1QBV1-F1
#
_entry.id   AF-A0A7S1QBV1-F1
#
_cell.length_a   1.000
_cell.length_b   1.000
_cell.length_c   1.000
_cell.angle_alpha   90.00
_cell.angle_beta   90.00
_cell.angle_gamma   90.00
#
_symmetry.space_group_name_H-M   'P 1'
#
loop_
_entity.id
_entity.type
_entity.pdbx_description
1 polymer ?
#
loop_
_entity_poly.entity_id
_entity_poly.type
_entity_poly.pdbx_seq_one_letter_code
_entity_poly.pdbx_strand_id
1 'polypeptide(L)'
;HLSLHCKGLPAWLWHSKELPSSLVAFDAESGRTIWTFSPPPFRRLGCAGDEELYLARWRNLQIDPVGDSVCLPDSWSQAVIDASGTVFVGFMDGHLYAVRDMDGNGVISDGEATSVDFGNAFQGTQAIAPGVFVVLPCGGGMHVWRS
;
A
#
# COMPACT_ATOMS: atom_id res chain seq x y z
N HIS A 1 -7.22 -35.70 -12.12
CA HIS A 1 -8.26 -35.08 -11.27
C HIS A 1 -7.59 -34.02 -10.41
N LEU A 2 -7.67 -32.75 -10.81
CA LEU A 2 -7.12 -31.63 -10.05
C LEU A 2 -8.14 -31.25 -8.98
N SER A 3 -7.82 -31.48 -7.71
CA SER A 3 -8.65 -31.12 -6.57
C SER A 3 -8.39 -29.67 -6.19
N LEU A 4 -9.29 -28.77 -6.58
CA LEU A 4 -9.39 -27.43 -5.99
C LEU A 4 -10.07 -27.59 -4.62
N HIS A 5 -9.26 -27.71 -3.57
CA HIS A 5 -9.74 -27.51 -2.21
C HIS A 5 -9.96 -26.02 -1.99
N CYS A 6 -11.14 -25.52 -2.38
CA CYS A 6 -11.64 -24.23 -1.93
C CYS A 6 -11.99 -24.34 -0.44
N LYS A 7 -11.02 -24.12 0.45
CA LYS A 7 -11.31 -23.81 1.85
C LYS A 7 -11.84 -22.38 1.91
N GLY A 8 -13.17 -22.26 1.84
CA GLY A 8 -13.89 -21.00 1.94
C GLY A 8 -14.75 -20.76 0.70
N LEU A 9 -16.02 -20.45 0.93
CA LEU A 9 -16.93 -20.00 -0.12
C LEU A 9 -16.39 -18.68 -0.75
N PRO A 10 -16.70 -18.38 -2.02
CA PRO A 10 -16.22 -17.18 -2.68
C PRO A 10 -16.77 -15.91 -2.04
N ALA A 11 -15.89 -15.00 -1.64
CA ALA A 11 -16.22 -13.74 -0.93
C ALA A 11 -16.87 -12.64 -1.81
N TRP A 12 -17.32 -12.97 -3.02
CA TRP A 12 -17.99 -12.02 -3.93
C TRP A 12 -19.52 -12.04 -3.82
N LEU A 13 -20.10 -12.96 -3.03
CA LEU A 13 -21.55 -12.99 -2.76
C LEU A 13 -21.95 -12.32 -1.42
N TRP A 14 -21.01 -12.16 -0.49
CA TRP A 14 -21.21 -11.59 0.84
C TRP A 14 -19.91 -10.90 1.23
N HIS A 15 -19.99 -9.64 1.69
CA HIS A 15 -18.89 -8.81 2.22
C HIS A 15 -17.55 -9.55 2.38
N SER A 16 -16.56 -9.14 1.60
CA SER A 16 -15.16 -9.50 1.84
C SER A 16 -14.82 -9.27 3.31
N LYS A 17 -14.02 -10.18 3.87
CA LYS A 17 -13.57 -10.06 5.25
C LYS A 17 -12.87 -8.72 5.42
N GLU A 18 -13.29 -7.92 6.40
CA GLU A 18 -12.54 -6.72 6.76
C GLU A 18 -11.17 -7.15 7.27
N LEU A 19 -10.13 -6.69 6.59
CA LEU A 19 -8.75 -6.92 6.96
C LEU A 19 -8.24 -5.65 7.66
N PRO A 20 -8.22 -5.62 9.00
CA PRO A 20 -7.61 -4.51 9.72
C PRO A 20 -6.13 -4.47 9.40
N SER A 21 -5.60 -3.26 9.24
CA SER A 21 -4.19 -3.01 9.00
C SER A 21 -3.72 -1.92 9.94
N SER A 22 -2.46 -1.96 10.31
CA SER A 22 -1.84 -0.93 11.12
C SER A 22 -0.40 -0.70 10.69
N LEU A 23 0.03 0.55 10.83
CA LEU A 23 1.43 0.94 10.81
C LEU A 23 1.81 1.32 12.23
N VAL A 24 2.89 0.73 12.74
CA VAL A 24 3.33 0.91 14.13
C VAL A 24 4.79 1.30 14.11
N ALA A 25 5.12 2.39 14.82
CA ALA A 25 6.50 2.76 15.07
C ALA A 25 6.94 2.29 16.45
N PHE A 26 8.18 1.82 16.54
CA PHE A 26 8.80 1.38 17.78
C PHE A 26 10.09 2.14 18.03
N ASP A 27 10.37 2.41 19.29
CA ASP A 27 11.68 2.83 19.74
C ASP A 27 12.67 1.67 19.58
N ALA A 28 13.74 1.90 18.82
CA ALA A 28 14.66 0.84 18.41
C ALA A 28 15.43 0.22 19.59
N GLU A 29 15.66 0.99 20.66
CA GLU A 29 16.42 0.54 21.83
C GLU A 29 15.55 -0.23 22.82
N SER A 30 14.38 0.31 23.15
CA SER A 30 13.49 -0.23 24.19
C SER A 30 12.39 -1.14 23.65
N GLY A 31 12.11 -1.11 22.34
CA GLY A 31 11.00 -1.82 21.72
C GLY A 31 9.61 -1.27 22.07
N ARG A 32 9.55 -0.11 22.75
CA ARG A 32 8.28 0.54 23.11
C ARG A 32 7.61 1.12 21.87
N THR A 33 6.30 0.97 21.76
CA THR A 33 5.51 1.65 20.72
C THR A 33 5.61 3.16 20.91
N ILE A 34 6.00 3.86 19.83
CA ILE A 34 6.01 5.33 19.76
C ILE A 34 4.61 5.79 19.37
N TRP A 35 4.12 5.30 18.22
CA TRP A 35 2.78 5.62 17.73
C TRP A 35 2.18 4.49 16.90
N THR A 36 0.87 4.55 16.72
CA THR A 36 0.11 3.64 15.85
C THR A 36 -0.77 4.43 14.89
N PHE A 37 -0.82 4.00 13.63
CA PHE A 37 -1.76 4.45 12.61
C PHE A 37 -2.59 3.28 12.13
N SER A 38 -3.91 3.47 12.03
CA SER A 38 -4.83 2.47 11.46
C SER A 38 -5.53 3.09 10.25
N PRO A 39 -5.13 2.76 9.00
CA PRO A 39 -5.90 3.20 7.83
C PRO A 39 -7.30 2.57 7.83
N PRO A 40 -8.19 3.03 6.93
CA PRO A 40 -9.44 2.32 6.66
C PRO A 40 -9.19 0.82 6.41
N PRO A 41 -10.07 -0.07 6.92
CA PRO A 41 -9.88 -1.50 6.76
C PRO A 41 -9.95 -1.89 5.28
N PHE A 42 -9.07 -2.81 4.88
CA PHE A 42 -9.03 -3.32 3.53
C PHE A 42 -10.17 -4.32 3.32
N ARG A 43 -10.94 -4.13 2.24
CA ARG A 43 -12.16 -4.89 1.93
C ARG A 43 -12.17 -5.43 0.50
N ARG A 44 -11.01 -5.60 -0.12
CA ARG A 44 -10.94 -6.04 -1.52
C ARG A 44 -10.48 -7.48 -1.59
N LEU A 45 -10.79 -8.17 -2.70
CA LEU A 45 -10.35 -9.54 -2.97
C LEU A 45 -8.90 -9.57 -3.45
N GLY A 46 -8.50 -8.57 -4.22
CA GLY A 46 -7.16 -8.29 -4.69
C GLY A 46 -6.75 -6.86 -4.36
N CYS A 47 -5.45 -6.58 -4.43
CA CYS A 47 -4.93 -5.24 -4.20
C CYS A 47 -5.41 -4.25 -5.27
N ALA A 48 -5.29 -2.95 -4.98
CA ALA A 48 -5.74 -1.94 -5.92
C ALA A 48 -5.04 -2.04 -7.27
N GLY A 49 -5.83 -1.85 -8.33
CA GLY A 49 -5.38 -1.99 -9.71
C GLY A 49 -5.39 -3.44 -10.21
N ASP A 50 -5.31 -4.46 -9.34
CA ASP A 50 -5.40 -5.86 -9.77
C ASP A 50 -6.81 -6.22 -10.19
N GLU A 51 -7.83 -5.76 -9.46
CA GLU A 51 -9.23 -6.08 -9.75
C GLU A 51 -9.76 -5.23 -10.92
N GLU A 52 -9.48 -3.92 -10.91
CA GLU A 52 -10.00 -2.98 -11.90
C GLU A 52 -9.32 -3.13 -13.26
N LEU A 53 -8.01 -3.42 -13.25
CA LEU A 53 -7.21 -3.47 -14.48
C LEU A 53 -6.93 -4.89 -14.96
N TYR A 54 -7.49 -5.92 -14.30
CA TYR A 54 -7.24 -7.33 -14.63
C TYR A 54 -7.35 -7.62 -16.13
N LEU A 55 -8.47 -7.26 -16.76
CA LEU A 55 -8.70 -7.53 -18.19
C LEU A 55 -7.73 -6.75 -19.09
N ALA A 56 -7.41 -5.50 -18.72
CA ALA A 56 -6.48 -4.67 -19.48
C ALA A 56 -5.04 -5.23 -19.39
N ARG A 57 -4.59 -5.60 -18.19
CA ARG A 57 -3.27 -6.22 -17.95
C ARG A 57 -3.17 -7.58 -18.61
N TRP A 58 -4.20 -8.41 -18.51
CA TRP A 58 -4.24 -9.72 -19.18
C TRP A 58 -4.16 -9.59 -20.70
N ARG A 59 -4.88 -8.64 -21.30
CA ARG A 59 -4.78 -8.36 -22.74
C ARG A 59 -3.38 -7.90 -23.13
N ASN A 60 -2.74 -7.06 -22.31
CA ASN A 60 -1.39 -6.58 -22.59
C ASN A 60 -0.36 -7.72 -22.58
N LEU A 61 -0.51 -8.72 -21.71
CA LEU A 61 0.34 -9.93 -21.72
C LEU A 61 0.25 -10.76 -23.01
N GLN A 62 -0.85 -10.65 -23.74
CA GLN A 62 -0.99 -11.31 -25.04
C GLN A 62 -0.23 -10.59 -26.17
N ILE A 63 0.10 -9.31 -25.95
CA ILE A 63 0.75 -8.44 -26.94
C ILE A 63 2.24 -8.32 -26.63
N ASP A 64 2.61 -8.19 -25.36
CA ASP A 64 3.99 -8.15 -24.86
C ASP A 64 4.11 -9.08 -23.64
N PRO A 65 4.92 -10.16 -23.71
CA PRO A 65 5.11 -11.07 -22.58
C PRO A 65 5.86 -10.41 -21.40
N VAL A 66 6.41 -9.20 -21.58
CA VAL A 66 7.08 -8.43 -20.53
C VAL A 66 6.08 -7.48 -19.89
N GLY A 67 5.35 -7.99 -18.90
CA GLY A 67 4.45 -7.19 -18.07
C GLY A 67 3.95 -8.00 -16.88
N ASP A 68 3.47 -7.31 -15.84
CA ASP A 68 2.81 -7.95 -14.71
C ASP A 68 1.30 -7.99 -14.93
N SER A 69 0.73 -9.20 -15.02
CA SER A 69 -0.74 -9.38 -14.99
C SER A 69 -1.38 -8.82 -13.72
N VAL A 70 -0.61 -8.79 -12.64
CA VAL A 70 -1.08 -8.68 -11.26
C VAL A 70 0.09 -8.18 -10.41
N CYS A 71 -0.16 -7.19 -9.56
CA CYS A 71 0.79 -6.67 -8.59
C CYS A 71 1.05 -7.70 -7.48
N LEU A 72 0.04 -8.53 -7.13
CA LEU A 72 0.06 -9.46 -6.00
C LEU A 72 0.10 -8.71 -4.66
N PRO A 73 -0.47 -9.30 -3.58
CA PRO A 73 -0.60 -8.59 -2.32
C PRO A 73 0.76 -8.48 -1.62
N ASP A 74 1.30 -7.27 -1.57
CA ASP A 74 2.14 -6.83 -0.45
C ASP A 74 1.27 -5.95 0.45
N SER A 75 1.17 -6.27 1.74
CA SER A 75 0.27 -5.53 2.64
C SER A 75 0.68 -4.06 2.68
N TRP A 76 1.96 -3.81 2.93
CA TRP A 76 2.56 -2.47 2.98
C TRP A 76 3.89 -2.50 2.24
N SER A 77 4.18 -1.47 1.45
CA SER A 77 5.52 -1.31 0.90
C SER A 77 6.54 -1.01 2.01
N GLN A 78 7.83 -1.07 1.70
CA GLN A 78 8.84 -0.59 2.64
C GLN A 78 8.73 0.94 2.78
N ALA A 79 8.64 1.41 4.02
CA ALA A 79 8.50 2.82 4.32
C ALA A 79 9.81 3.59 4.13
N VAL A 80 9.70 4.87 3.78
CA VAL A 80 10.79 5.85 3.87
C VAL A 80 10.42 6.95 4.84
N ILE A 81 11.42 7.50 5.53
CA ILE A 81 11.22 8.53 6.55
C ILE A 81 12.03 9.75 6.13
N ASP A 82 11.39 10.93 6.12
CA ASP A 82 12.09 12.18 5.82
C ASP A 82 12.81 12.76 7.05
N ALA A 83 13.57 13.84 6.83
CA ALA A 83 14.29 14.53 7.91
C ALA A 83 13.38 15.18 8.97
N SER A 84 12.09 15.35 8.67
CA SER A 84 11.10 15.85 9.61
C SER A 84 10.50 14.73 10.47
N GLY A 85 10.74 13.45 10.11
CA GLY A 85 10.14 12.30 10.77
C GLY A 85 8.78 11.89 10.18
N THR A 86 8.41 12.42 9.02
CA THR A 86 7.22 11.97 8.29
C THR A 86 7.53 10.65 7.60
N VAL A 87 6.68 9.65 7.84
CA VAL A 87 6.78 8.32 7.26
C VAL A 87 5.91 8.25 6.01
N PHE A 88 6.53 7.92 4.88
CA PHE A 88 5.86 7.66 3.61
C PHE A 88 5.82 6.15 3.36
N VAL A 89 4.64 5.61 3.11
CA VAL A 89 4.45 4.17 2.88
C VAL A 89 3.25 3.90 2.00
N GLY A 90 3.43 3.04 1.00
CA GLY A 90 2.35 2.57 0.15
C GLY A 90 1.58 1.41 0.80
N PHE A 91 0.27 1.39 0.63
CA PHE A 91 -0.59 0.31 1.12
C PHE A 91 -1.26 -0.41 -0.05
N MET A 92 -1.65 -1.67 0.17
CA MET A 92 -2.28 -2.50 -0.87
C MET A 92 -3.63 -1.99 -1.37
N ASP A 93 -4.20 -0.99 -0.71
CA ASP A 93 -5.44 -0.32 -1.12
C ASP A 93 -5.24 0.74 -2.22
N GLY A 94 -4.00 0.98 -2.63
CA GLY A 94 -3.65 1.92 -3.70
C GLY A 94 -3.25 3.31 -3.21
N HIS A 95 -3.25 3.55 -1.90
CA HIS A 95 -2.84 4.82 -1.32
C HIS A 95 -1.37 4.82 -0.91
N LEU A 96 -0.69 5.93 -1.22
CA LEU A 96 0.53 6.33 -0.53
C LEU A 96 0.12 7.16 0.68
N TYR A 97 0.48 6.71 1.87
CA TYR A 97 0.26 7.44 3.11
C TYR A 97 1.50 8.23 3.49
N ALA A 98 1.30 9.45 3.97
CA ALA A 98 2.30 10.25 4.68
C ALA A 98 1.77 10.49 6.10
N VAL A 99 2.46 9.94 7.10
CA VAL A 99 2.00 9.97 8.50
C VAL A 99 3.08 10.48 9.45
N ARG A 100 2.65 11.22 10.48
CA ARG A 100 3.53 11.71 11.53
C ARG A 100 2.76 12.05 12.79
N ASP A 101 3.20 11.55 13.94
CA ASP A 101 2.67 11.94 15.24
C ASP A 101 3.14 13.38 15.56
N MET A 102 2.27 14.36 15.28
CA MET A 102 2.59 15.77 15.40
C MET A 102 2.34 16.29 16.81
N ASP A 103 1.37 15.72 17.53
CA ASP A 103 1.02 16.12 18.89
C ASP A 103 1.70 15.26 19.98
N GLY A 104 2.32 14.14 19.61
CA GLY A 104 3.08 13.27 20.49
C GLY A 104 2.21 12.38 21.38
N ASN A 105 0.96 12.12 21.00
CA ASN A 105 0.01 11.34 21.80
C ASN A 105 0.11 9.82 21.55
N GLY A 106 0.90 9.39 20.57
CA GLY A 106 1.10 7.97 20.21
C GLY A 106 0.02 7.36 19.32
N VAL A 107 -0.89 8.16 18.76
CA VAL A 107 -1.99 7.73 17.88
C VAL A 107 -2.13 8.70 16.73
N ILE A 108 -1.84 8.23 15.51
CA ILE A 108 -1.99 9.04 14.30
C ILE A 108 -3.48 9.25 14.00
N SER A 109 -3.90 10.50 14.00
CA SER A 109 -5.26 10.93 13.69
C SER A 109 -5.42 11.44 12.24
N ASP A 110 -6.66 11.74 11.81
CA ASP A 110 -6.96 12.23 10.45
C ASP A 110 -6.22 13.53 10.08
N GLY A 111 -5.81 14.34 11.07
CA GLY A 111 -5.02 15.56 10.84
C GLY A 111 -3.51 15.32 10.67
N GLU A 112 -3.06 14.09 10.96
CA GLU A 112 -1.66 13.66 11.04
C GLU A 112 -1.30 12.64 9.96
N ALA A 113 -2.30 12.19 9.21
CA ALA A 113 -2.18 11.33 8.05
C ALA A 113 -2.73 12.05 6.81
N THR A 114 -1.96 12.04 5.74
CA THR A 114 -2.46 12.40 4.41
C THR A 114 -2.24 11.24 3.47
N SER A 115 -3.06 11.13 2.43
CA SER A 115 -2.91 10.09 1.43
C SER A 115 -3.15 10.59 0.01
N VAL A 116 -2.51 9.90 -0.94
CA VAL A 116 -2.72 10.10 -2.37
C VAL A 116 -3.07 8.75 -2.97
N ASP A 117 -4.18 8.68 -3.71
CA ASP A 117 -4.60 7.49 -4.45
C ASP A 117 -3.86 7.40 -5.80
N PHE A 118 -3.17 6.28 -6.04
CA PHE A 118 -2.49 5.99 -7.31
C PHE A 118 -3.28 5.02 -8.20
N GLY A 119 -4.43 4.55 -7.74
CA GLY A 119 -5.27 3.55 -8.43
C GLY A 119 -4.60 2.18 -8.58
N ASN A 120 -3.42 2.00 -7.98
CA ASN A 120 -2.61 0.79 -8.05
C ASN A 120 -1.87 0.62 -6.72
N ALA A 121 -1.76 -0.63 -6.25
CA ALA A 121 -1.02 -0.98 -5.05
C ALA A 121 0.49 -0.79 -5.20
N PHE A 122 1.20 -1.03 -4.10
CA PHE A 122 2.65 -0.83 -3.97
C PHE A 122 3.36 -2.12 -3.59
N GLN A 123 4.48 -2.39 -4.24
CA GLN A 123 5.46 -3.41 -3.86
C GLN A 123 6.85 -2.80 -3.65
N GLY A 124 7.16 -1.74 -4.39
CA GLY A 124 8.42 -1.04 -4.31
C GLY A 124 8.43 0.01 -3.20
N THR A 125 9.57 0.13 -2.54
CA THR A 125 9.84 1.27 -1.66
C THR A 125 9.85 2.58 -2.45
N GLN A 126 9.53 3.66 -1.77
CA GLN A 126 9.68 5.01 -2.31
C GLN A 126 11.16 5.42 -2.22
N ALA A 127 11.58 6.42 -2.99
CA ALA A 127 12.92 6.98 -2.87
C ALA A 127 12.84 8.45 -2.49
N ILE A 128 13.66 8.85 -1.52
CA ILE A 128 13.72 10.23 -1.03
C ILE A 128 15.18 10.70 -0.98
N ALA A 129 15.41 11.92 -1.46
CA ALA A 129 16.68 12.61 -1.40
C ALA A 129 16.43 14.14 -1.34
N PRO A 130 17.45 14.97 -1.01
CA PRO A 130 17.27 16.41 -0.98
C PRO A 130 16.67 16.95 -2.28
N GLY A 131 15.48 17.54 -2.18
CA GLY A 131 14.76 18.16 -3.28
C GLY A 131 14.11 17.20 -4.28
N VAL A 132 14.08 15.89 -4.00
CA VAL A 132 13.42 14.91 -4.86
C VAL A 132 12.73 13.82 -4.06
N PHE A 133 11.51 13.49 -4.48
CA PHE A 133 10.74 12.36 -3.96
C PHE A 133 10.20 11.55 -5.13
N VAL A 134 10.38 10.23 -5.09
CA VAL A 134 10.02 9.32 -6.19
C VAL A 134 9.17 8.17 -5.66
N VAL A 135 8.07 7.90 -6.37
CA VAL A 135 7.09 6.88 -6.02
C VAL A 135 6.84 5.98 -7.22
N LEU A 136 6.82 4.67 -7.00
CA LEU A 136 6.66 3.64 -8.03
C LEU A 136 5.54 2.65 -7.65
N PRO A 137 4.28 2.91 -8.05
CA PRO A 137 3.20 1.94 -7.88
C PRO A 137 3.33 0.78 -8.88
N CYS A 138 2.70 -0.36 -8.59
CA CYS A 138 2.71 -1.55 -9.46
C CYS A 138 2.10 -1.33 -10.85
N GLY A 139 1.26 -0.32 -11.03
CA GLY A 139 0.55 -0.05 -12.29
C GLY A 139 1.43 0.47 -13.43
N GLY A 140 2.74 0.57 -13.19
CA GLY A 140 3.67 1.25 -14.08
C GLY A 140 3.65 2.76 -13.86
N GLY A 141 4.73 3.40 -14.31
CA GLY A 141 4.96 4.82 -14.10
C GLY A 141 5.86 5.11 -12.90
N MET A 142 6.57 6.23 -13.02
CA MET A 142 7.43 6.76 -11.97
C MET A 142 6.96 8.20 -11.72
N HIS A 143 6.49 8.45 -10.50
CA HIS A 143 6.01 9.76 -10.10
C HIS A 143 7.13 10.48 -9.37
N VAL A 144 7.50 11.67 -9.85
CA VAL A 144 8.64 12.43 -9.33
C VAL A 144 8.17 13.82 -8.91
N TRP A 145 8.41 14.16 -7.64
CA TRP A 145 8.26 15.51 -7.13
C TRP A 145 9.63 16.16 -6.98
N ARG A 146 9.68 17.45 -7.29
CA ARG A 146 10.87 18.29 -7.13
C ARG A 146 10.49 19.59 -6.43
N SER A 147 11.30 20.00 -5.46
CA SER A 147 11.21 21.32 -4.79
C SER A 147 12.23 22.30 -5.33
#